data_AF-A0A8T4R0U3-F1
#
_entry.id   AF-A0A8T4R0U3-F1
#
_cell.length_a   1.000
_cell.length_b   1.000
_cell.length_c   1.000
_cell.angle_alpha   90.00
_cell.angle_beta   90.00
_cell.angle_gamma   90.00
#
_symmetry.space_group_name_H-M   'P 1'
#
loop_
_entity.id
_entity.type
_entity.pdbx_description
1 polymer ?
#
loop_
_entity_poly.entity_id
_entity_poly.type
_entity_poly.pdbx_seq_one_letter_code
_entity_poly.pdbx_strand_id
1 'polypeptide(L)'
;MAKNSMATALAILVLAAGMGGIATADTNSSHTLFEPALEALLAAEKDVSELMQLNLSVYYVSDTLLEAKRAFVGENITFVSQLLSGAESVEVKQYLQSLFDVAASTPQDERRQQDYQEAIRLAQIIAARKQQAYRIIDTLSLAEKREKDLESKGADMSAARGLLGKAKESFAQERFDEAQAQLVSAEQELDRALSEKERQAAISALRQGFLARNWRQLLAVLVVLAVASILPARQARKLLLRKKLKRMNLELAAVRKLLMEAQGEYFKTGRITRETYRLKEKRYKNRIIELQKNIKVAEISLGKKAENSSRKAAVLRVDE
;
A
#
# COMPACT_ATOMS: atom_id res chain seq x y z
N MET A 1 42.00 -4.06 18.52
CA MET A 1 42.71 -3.01 19.28
C MET A 1 44.05 -2.65 18.60
N ALA A 2 44.03 -2.32 17.29
CA ALA A 2 45.24 -2.03 16.49
C ALA A 2 44.90 -1.09 15.32
N LYS A 3 44.25 0.05 15.58
CA LYS A 3 43.85 1.03 14.56
C LYS A 3 44.50 2.41 14.69
N ASN A 4 45.41 2.62 15.66
CA ASN A 4 46.00 3.95 15.95
C ASN A 4 47.47 4.11 15.55
N SER A 5 48.08 3.18 14.79
CA SER A 5 49.53 3.23 14.52
C SER A 5 49.93 3.83 13.16
N MET A 6 48.98 4.11 12.25
CA MET A 6 49.31 4.64 10.92
C MET A 6 49.35 6.17 10.85
N ALA A 7 48.65 6.87 11.75
CA ALA A 7 48.56 8.34 11.73
C ALA A 7 49.82 9.06 12.27
N THR A 8 50.74 8.36 12.91
CA THR A 8 51.91 8.97 13.58
C THR A 8 53.23 8.86 12.80
N ALA A 9 53.27 8.15 11.67
CA ALA A 9 54.51 7.95 10.92
C ALA A 9 54.77 8.99 9.82
N LEU A 10 53.81 9.87 9.50
CA LEU A 10 53.92 10.82 8.38
C LEU A 10 54.17 12.29 8.80
N ALA A 11 54.53 12.53 10.06
CA ALA A 11 54.66 13.88 10.63
C ALA A 11 56.09 14.45 10.70
N ILE A 12 57.09 13.83 10.06
CA ILE A 12 58.50 14.25 10.18
C ILE A 12 59.13 14.47 8.80
N LEU A 13 58.75 15.55 8.09
CA LEU A 13 59.64 16.17 7.09
C LEU A 13 59.19 17.59 6.63
N VAL A 14 58.84 18.51 7.53
CA VAL A 14 58.57 19.93 7.15
C VAL A 14 59.36 20.91 8.01
N LEU A 15 60.69 20.74 8.04
CA LEU A 15 61.58 21.66 8.76
C LEU A 15 62.85 21.91 7.96
N ALA A 16 62.73 22.72 6.89
CA ALA A 16 63.83 23.54 6.41
C ALA A 16 63.33 24.65 5.47
N ALA A 17 63.91 25.84 5.65
CA ALA A 17 63.89 27.01 4.75
C ALA A 17 62.67 27.95 4.82
N GLY A 18 62.61 28.72 5.92
CA GLY A 18 62.13 30.10 5.87
C GLY A 18 63.32 31.05 6.03
N MET A 19 63.56 31.91 5.04
CA MET A 19 63.67 33.37 5.20
C MET A 19 64.08 34.03 3.88
N GLY A 20 63.16 34.83 3.32
CA GLY A 20 63.46 35.90 2.36
C GLY A 20 62.99 35.65 0.93
N GLY A 21 61.79 36.08 0.58
CA GLY A 21 61.33 36.08 -0.81
C GLY A 21 59.94 36.67 -1.01
N ILE A 22 59.89 37.74 -1.78
CA ILE A 22 58.72 38.55 -2.19
C ILE A 22 57.58 37.69 -2.77
N ALA A 23 56.34 38.11 -2.50
CA ALA A 23 55.10 37.44 -2.88
C ALA A 23 55.02 37.01 -4.36
N THR A 24 55.23 35.71 -4.60
CA THR A 24 54.71 34.95 -5.74
C THR A 24 53.62 34.02 -5.20
N ALA A 25 52.39 34.53 -5.11
CA ALA A 25 51.30 33.88 -4.36
C ALA A 25 50.68 32.63 -5.03
N ASP A 26 51.02 32.31 -6.29
CA ASP A 26 50.30 31.27 -7.04
C ASP A 26 51.05 29.94 -7.23
N THR A 27 52.36 29.85 -6.91
CA THR A 27 53.12 28.59 -7.13
C THR A 27 53.35 27.76 -5.86
N ASN A 28 53.09 28.30 -4.67
CA ASN A 28 53.24 27.57 -3.41
C ASN A 28 51.99 26.78 -2.98
N SER A 29 50.83 27.02 -3.60
CA SER A 29 49.57 26.34 -3.22
C SER A 29 49.52 24.88 -3.70
N SER A 30 50.08 24.56 -4.86
CA SER A 30 50.07 23.20 -5.42
C SER A 30 50.82 22.20 -4.53
N HIS A 31 51.96 22.59 -3.96
CA HIS A 31 52.71 21.74 -3.02
C HIS A 31 51.93 21.43 -1.73
N THR A 32 51.03 22.32 -1.29
CA THR A 32 50.25 22.08 -0.05
C THR A 32 49.16 21.03 -0.21
N LEU A 33 48.66 20.81 -1.43
CA LEU A 33 47.60 19.84 -1.73
C LEU A 33 48.12 18.46 -2.15
N PHE A 34 49.43 18.35 -2.44
CA PHE A 34 50.05 17.10 -2.87
C PHE A 34 49.88 15.96 -1.85
N GLU A 35 50.33 16.16 -0.62
CA GLU A 35 50.27 15.13 0.44
C GLU A 35 48.82 14.71 0.75
N PRO A 36 47.86 15.64 0.96
CA PRO A 36 46.45 15.27 1.13
C PRO A 36 45.87 14.49 -0.05
N ALA A 37 46.25 14.84 -1.29
CA ALA A 37 45.76 14.14 -2.47
C ALA A 37 46.33 12.72 -2.58
N LEU A 38 47.61 12.53 -2.26
CA LEU A 38 48.24 11.21 -2.22
C LEU A 38 47.61 10.32 -1.14
N GLU A 39 47.40 10.87 0.06
CA GLU A 39 46.74 10.16 1.16
C GLU A 39 45.29 9.77 0.79
N ALA A 40 44.52 10.69 0.21
CA ALA A 40 43.15 10.42 -0.22
C ALA A 40 43.09 9.32 -1.29
N LEU A 41 44.06 9.30 -2.20
CA LEU A 41 44.20 8.31 -3.26
C LEU A 41 44.56 6.91 -2.74
N LEU A 42 45.48 6.82 -1.77
CA LEU A 42 45.79 5.58 -1.05
C LEU A 42 44.57 5.04 -0.30
N ALA A 43 43.84 5.93 0.39
CA ALA A 43 42.60 5.57 1.08
C ALA A 43 41.54 5.06 0.09
N ALA A 44 41.38 5.70 -1.06
CA ALA A 44 40.43 5.28 -2.09
C ALA A 44 40.76 3.90 -2.67
N GLU A 45 42.04 3.56 -2.89
CA GLU A 45 42.43 2.24 -3.38
C GLU A 45 42.16 1.14 -2.34
N LYS A 46 42.39 1.44 -1.07
CA LYS A 46 41.99 0.56 0.03
C LYS A 46 40.46 0.38 0.07
N ASP A 47 39.71 1.45 -0.12
CA ASP A 47 38.24 1.42 -0.15
C ASP A 47 37.71 0.54 -1.29
N VAL A 48 38.28 0.65 -2.50
CA VAL A 48 37.95 -0.24 -3.62
C VAL A 48 38.31 -1.69 -3.30
N SER A 49 39.48 -1.93 -2.71
CA SER A 49 39.91 -3.28 -2.30
C SER A 49 38.97 -3.91 -1.26
N GLU A 50 38.49 -3.12 -0.28
CA GLU A 50 37.50 -3.57 0.70
C GLU A 50 36.17 -3.95 0.03
N LEU A 51 35.69 -3.17 -0.93
CA LEU A 51 34.49 -3.50 -1.71
C LEU A 51 34.66 -4.80 -2.51
N MET A 52 35.82 -5.01 -3.14
CA MET A 52 36.13 -6.25 -3.85
C MET A 52 36.15 -7.47 -2.91
N GLN A 53 36.70 -7.33 -1.71
CA GLN A 53 36.72 -8.42 -0.71
C GLN A 53 35.32 -8.85 -0.27
N LEU A 54 34.36 -7.94 -0.35
CA LEU A 54 32.94 -8.21 -0.08
C LEU A 54 32.19 -8.76 -1.31
N ASN A 55 32.91 -9.06 -2.40
CA ASN A 55 32.35 -9.47 -3.70
C ASN A 55 31.34 -8.46 -4.26
N LEU A 56 31.55 -7.17 -3.98
CA LEU A 56 30.73 -6.10 -4.53
C LEU A 56 31.25 -5.71 -5.90
N SER A 57 30.34 -5.27 -6.76
CA SER A 57 30.71 -4.68 -8.03
C SER A 57 31.47 -3.38 -7.77
N VAL A 58 32.58 -3.18 -8.50
CA VAL A 58 33.48 -2.03 -8.33
C VAL A 58 33.75 -1.28 -9.62
N TYR A 59 32.94 -1.47 -10.67
CA TYR A 59 33.17 -0.85 -11.97
C TYR A 59 33.18 0.68 -11.87
N TYR A 60 32.14 1.28 -11.29
CA TYR A 60 32.04 2.74 -11.21
C TYR A 60 33.13 3.33 -10.31
N VAL A 61 33.39 2.71 -9.15
CA VAL A 61 34.42 3.20 -8.22
C VAL A 61 35.84 2.99 -8.75
N SER A 62 36.09 1.94 -9.56
CA SER A 62 37.38 1.72 -10.21
C SER A 62 37.62 2.72 -11.32
N ASP A 63 36.61 3.03 -12.12
CA ASP A 63 36.69 4.09 -13.15
C ASP A 63 36.93 5.45 -12.49
N THR A 64 36.19 5.75 -11.42
CA THR A 64 36.38 6.98 -10.62
C THR A 64 37.80 7.04 -10.03
N LEU A 65 38.36 5.91 -9.59
CA LEU A 65 39.73 5.85 -9.06
C LEU A 65 40.74 6.10 -10.17
N LEU A 66 40.53 5.54 -11.36
CA LEU A 66 41.39 5.79 -12.52
C LEU A 66 41.38 7.27 -12.91
N GLU A 67 40.22 7.90 -12.93
CA GLU A 67 40.08 9.35 -13.15
C GLU A 67 40.81 10.16 -12.07
N ALA A 68 40.71 9.76 -10.81
CA ALA A 68 41.40 10.42 -9.71
C ALA A 68 42.93 10.31 -9.85
N LYS A 69 43.44 9.12 -10.23
CA LYS A 69 44.87 8.89 -10.51
C LYS A 69 45.34 9.76 -11.67
N ARG A 70 44.55 9.85 -12.75
CA ARG A 70 44.85 10.72 -13.90
C ARG A 70 44.88 12.20 -13.53
N ALA A 71 43.92 12.67 -12.71
CA ALA A 71 43.89 14.04 -12.21
C ALA A 71 45.13 14.37 -11.35
N PHE A 72 45.56 13.41 -10.51
CA PHE A 72 46.74 13.58 -9.67
C PHE A 72 48.05 13.65 -10.46
N VAL A 73 48.22 12.81 -11.49
CA VAL A 73 49.45 12.84 -12.31
C VAL A 73 49.45 14.03 -13.28
N GLY A 74 48.31 14.28 -13.93
CA GLY A 74 48.18 15.26 -14.99
C GLY A 74 49.15 15.01 -16.16
N GLU A 75 49.62 16.08 -16.79
CA GLU A 75 50.60 16.03 -17.89
C GLU A 75 52.05 15.81 -17.42
N ASN A 76 52.35 16.08 -16.15
CA ASN A 76 53.71 16.11 -15.62
C ASN A 76 54.18 14.75 -15.09
N ILE A 77 54.41 13.80 -16.00
CA ILE A 77 54.92 12.45 -15.68
C ILE A 77 56.29 12.51 -14.98
N THR A 78 57.11 13.49 -15.35
CA THR A 78 58.44 13.68 -14.77
C THR A 78 58.40 13.93 -13.27
N PHE A 79 57.38 14.64 -12.78
CA PHE A 79 57.19 14.88 -11.35
C PHE A 79 56.99 13.58 -10.55
N VAL A 80 56.15 12.67 -11.04
CA VAL A 80 55.90 11.37 -10.39
C VAL A 80 57.19 10.53 -10.33
N SER A 81 58.02 10.57 -11.37
CA SER A 81 59.31 9.85 -11.39
C SER A 81 60.32 10.40 -10.36
N GLN A 82 60.32 11.72 -10.14
CA GLN A 82 61.16 12.36 -9.13
C GLN A 82 60.70 11.95 -7.72
N LEU A 83 59.39 11.95 -7.47
CA LEU A 83 58.81 11.49 -6.20
C LEU A 83 59.12 10.02 -5.92
N LEU A 84 59.03 9.16 -6.94
CA LEU A 84 59.36 7.74 -6.83
C LEU A 84 60.81 7.52 -6.39
N SER A 85 61.73 8.35 -6.89
CA SER A 85 63.16 8.29 -6.56
C SER A 85 63.44 8.78 -5.13
N GLY A 86 62.65 9.74 -4.65
CA GLY A 86 62.79 10.35 -3.32
C GLY A 86 62.01 9.66 -2.20
N ALA A 87 61.04 8.79 -2.52
CA ALA A 87 60.25 8.09 -1.51
C ALA A 87 61.14 7.15 -0.66
N GLU A 88 60.90 7.08 0.65
CA GLU A 88 61.60 6.14 1.54
C GLU A 88 60.75 4.88 1.81
N SER A 89 59.43 5.05 1.98
CA SER A 89 58.50 3.95 2.26
C SER A 89 58.29 3.04 1.05
N VAL A 90 58.39 1.72 1.26
CA VAL A 90 58.12 0.70 0.24
C VAL A 90 56.69 0.77 -0.28
N GLU A 91 55.72 0.99 0.61
CA GLU A 91 54.29 1.09 0.25
C GLU A 91 54.06 2.31 -0.66
N VAL A 92 54.64 3.45 -0.31
CA VAL A 92 54.53 4.69 -1.11
C VAL A 92 55.21 4.50 -2.47
N LYS A 93 56.39 3.85 -2.53
CA LYS A 93 57.05 3.53 -3.80
C LYS A 93 56.19 2.67 -4.70
N GLN A 94 55.59 1.61 -4.17
CA GLN A 94 54.70 0.73 -4.94
C GLN A 94 53.49 1.50 -5.46
N TYR A 95 52.90 2.38 -4.64
CA TYR A 95 51.79 3.20 -5.07
C TYR A 95 52.17 4.21 -6.16
N LEU A 96 53.27 4.94 -5.97
CA LEU A 96 53.79 5.88 -6.96
C LEU A 96 54.15 5.19 -8.28
N GLN A 97 54.65 3.95 -8.24
CA GLN A 97 54.85 3.13 -9.43
C GLN A 97 53.52 2.86 -10.14
N SER A 98 52.45 2.54 -9.40
CA SER A 98 51.11 2.35 -10.00
C SER A 98 50.59 3.62 -10.68
N LEU A 99 50.85 4.80 -10.12
CA LEU A 99 50.50 6.08 -10.73
C LEU A 99 51.31 6.34 -11.99
N PHE A 100 52.60 6.00 -11.99
CA PHE A 100 53.46 6.09 -13.15
C PHE A 100 52.95 5.17 -14.28
N ASP A 101 52.56 3.94 -13.97
CA ASP A 101 52.02 2.98 -14.94
C ASP A 101 50.69 3.48 -15.54
N VAL A 102 49.82 4.09 -14.72
CA VAL A 102 48.59 4.76 -15.20
C VAL A 102 48.93 5.91 -16.15
N ALA A 103 49.93 6.73 -15.81
CA ALA A 103 50.33 7.86 -16.65
C ALA A 103 50.94 7.42 -17.98
N ALA A 104 51.74 6.34 -17.96
CA ALA A 104 52.34 5.74 -19.14
C ALA A 104 51.30 5.10 -20.08
N SER A 105 50.24 4.50 -19.51
CA SER A 105 49.16 3.87 -20.26
C SER A 105 48.05 4.83 -20.70
N THR A 106 47.98 6.04 -20.15
CA THR A 106 46.96 7.04 -20.52
C THR A 106 47.31 7.71 -21.87
N PRO A 107 46.42 7.62 -22.88
CA PRO A 107 46.58 8.26 -24.18
C PRO A 107 46.85 9.77 -24.06
N GLN A 108 47.62 10.35 -24.98
CA GLN A 108 48.00 11.76 -24.91
C GLN A 108 46.81 12.71 -24.94
N ASP A 109 45.76 12.37 -25.69
CA ASP A 109 44.51 13.13 -25.81
C ASP A 109 43.59 13.05 -24.58
N GLU A 110 43.81 12.06 -23.70
CA GLU A 110 43.09 11.93 -22.42
C GLU A 110 43.84 12.59 -21.25
N ARG A 111 45.06 13.09 -21.45
CA ARG A 111 45.82 13.75 -20.39
C ARG A 111 45.20 15.11 -20.07
N ARG A 112 44.99 15.34 -18.78
CA ARG A 112 44.46 16.60 -18.24
C ARG A 112 45.57 17.34 -17.51
N GLN A 113 45.38 18.62 -17.26
CA GLN A 113 46.23 19.35 -16.33
C GLN A 113 46.15 18.73 -14.93
N GLN A 114 47.25 18.77 -14.21
CA GLN A 114 47.33 18.23 -12.86
C GLN A 114 46.38 19.00 -11.93
N ASP A 115 45.49 18.28 -11.27
CA ASP A 115 44.49 18.84 -10.36
C ASP A 115 44.35 17.95 -9.12
N TYR A 116 45.07 18.34 -8.05
CA TYR A 116 45.02 17.64 -6.76
C TYR A 116 43.67 17.80 -6.07
N GLN A 117 42.98 18.92 -6.28
CA GLN A 117 41.67 19.15 -5.67
C GLN A 117 40.63 18.20 -6.27
N GLU A 118 40.68 17.99 -7.59
CA GLU A 118 39.83 17.03 -8.28
C GLU A 118 40.13 15.58 -7.86
N ALA A 119 41.41 15.22 -7.72
CA ALA A 119 41.80 13.90 -7.22
C ALA A 119 41.22 13.64 -5.81
N ILE A 120 41.32 14.62 -4.90
CA ILE A 120 40.72 14.55 -3.55
C ILE A 120 39.20 14.41 -3.65
N ARG A 121 38.53 15.21 -4.49
CA ARG A 121 37.07 15.17 -4.67
C ARG A 121 36.59 13.81 -5.15
N LEU A 122 37.27 13.22 -6.14
CA LEU A 122 36.95 11.90 -6.67
C LEU A 122 37.20 10.79 -5.63
N ALA A 123 38.28 10.87 -4.87
CA ALA A 123 38.54 9.97 -3.75
C ALA A 123 37.43 10.04 -2.67
N GLN A 124 36.93 11.25 -2.36
CA GLN A 124 35.80 11.43 -1.44
C GLN A 124 34.51 10.81 -1.98
N ILE A 125 34.27 10.85 -3.30
CA ILE A 125 33.12 10.18 -3.92
C ILE A 125 33.20 8.67 -3.73
N ILE A 126 34.39 8.07 -3.92
CA ILE A 126 34.60 6.63 -3.69
C ILE A 126 34.30 6.27 -2.23
N ALA A 127 34.83 7.06 -1.29
CA ALA A 127 34.55 6.85 0.14
C ALA A 127 33.05 6.96 0.46
N ALA A 128 32.36 7.95 -0.10
CA ALA A 128 30.91 8.13 0.07
C ALA A 128 30.11 6.95 -0.50
N ARG A 129 30.48 6.47 -1.70
CA ARG A 129 29.87 5.30 -2.35
C ARG A 129 30.10 4.03 -1.54
N LYS A 130 31.29 3.82 -0.96
CA LYS A 130 31.55 2.71 -0.01
C LYS A 130 30.61 2.76 1.19
N GLN A 131 30.50 3.93 1.83
CA GLN A 131 29.60 4.09 2.98
C GLN A 131 28.13 3.84 2.60
N GLN A 132 27.71 4.28 1.42
CA GLN A 132 26.38 4.01 0.90
C GLN A 132 26.15 2.51 0.69
N ALA A 133 27.12 1.80 0.11
CA ALA A 133 27.05 0.36 -0.09
C ALA A 133 26.92 -0.40 1.24
N TYR A 134 27.70 -0.04 2.27
CA TYR A 134 27.61 -0.65 3.60
C TYR A 134 26.23 -0.45 4.24
N ARG A 135 25.68 0.77 4.17
CA ARG A 135 24.32 1.04 4.66
C ARG A 135 23.28 0.19 3.95
N ILE A 136 23.38 0.05 2.63
CA ILE A 136 22.45 -0.76 1.85
C ILE A 136 22.56 -2.23 2.24
N ILE A 137 23.76 -2.78 2.42
CA ILE A 137 23.97 -4.17 2.87
C ILE A 137 23.31 -4.40 4.24
N ASP A 138 23.58 -3.52 5.20
CA ASP A 138 23.05 -3.62 6.55
C ASP A 138 21.51 -3.58 6.52
N THR A 139 20.93 -2.56 5.87
CA THR A 139 19.48 -2.41 5.75
C THR A 139 18.83 -3.57 5.00
N LEU A 140 19.43 -4.02 3.89
CA LEU A 140 18.93 -5.15 3.12
C LEU A 140 18.90 -6.43 3.96
N SER A 141 19.96 -6.71 4.73
CA SER A 141 20.01 -7.90 5.61
C SER A 141 18.93 -7.87 6.70
N LEU A 142 18.66 -6.70 7.28
CA LEU A 142 17.61 -6.50 8.26
C LEU A 142 16.22 -6.66 7.63
N ALA A 143 16.00 -6.08 6.45
CA ALA A 143 14.75 -6.16 5.73
C ALA A 143 14.42 -7.61 5.31
N GLU A 144 15.40 -8.38 4.83
CA GLU A 144 15.24 -9.81 4.55
C GLU A 144 14.89 -10.63 5.79
N LYS A 145 15.54 -10.33 6.92
CA LYS A 145 15.23 -11.01 8.19
C LYS A 145 13.80 -10.72 8.64
N ARG A 146 13.35 -9.46 8.49
CA ARG A 146 11.96 -9.05 8.77
C ARG A 146 10.97 -9.71 7.82
N GLU A 147 11.31 -9.80 6.54
CA GLU A 147 10.49 -10.48 5.52
C GLU A 147 10.27 -11.95 5.88
N LYS A 148 11.34 -12.68 6.23
CA LYS A 148 11.25 -14.09 6.68
C LYS A 148 10.43 -14.26 7.96
N ASP A 149 10.59 -13.36 8.94
CA ASP A 149 9.80 -13.39 10.18
C ASP A 149 8.31 -13.18 9.90
N LEU A 150 7.95 -12.21 9.05
CA LEU A 150 6.56 -11.95 8.66
C LEU A 150 5.96 -13.07 7.79
N GLU A 151 6.75 -13.65 6.90
CA GLU A 151 6.34 -14.83 6.12
C GLU A 151 6.04 -16.02 7.05
N SER A 152 6.89 -16.26 8.06
CA SER A 152 6.65 -17.33 9.05
C SER A 152 5.36 -17.13 9.85
N LYS A 153 4.91 -15.87 9.99
CA LYS A 153 3.64 -15.49 10.61
C LYS A 153 2.45 -15.55 9.65
N GLY A 154 2.68 -15.86 8.36
CA GLY A 154 1.67 -15.91 7.32
C GLY A 154 1.09 -14.53 7.00
N ALA A 155 1.92 -13.49 6.94
CA ALA A 155 1.58 -12.22 6.30
C ALA A 155 1.82 -12.31 4.78
N ASP A 156 1.06 -11.55 3.98
CA ASP A 156 1.31 -11.45 2.54
C ASP A 156 2.48 -10.49 2.29
N MET A 157 3.57 -11.02 1.76
CA MET A 157 4.83 -10.29 1.53
C MET A 157 5.13 -10.08 0.05
N SER A 158 4.18 -10.36 -0.85
CA SER A 158 4.41 -10.38 -2.30
C SER A 158 4.95 -9.04 -2.84
N ALA A 159 4.36 -7.91 -2.41
CA ALA A 159 4.79 -6.57 -2.80
C ALA A 159 6.19 -6.23 -2.27
N ALA A 160 6.42 -6.45 -0.97
CA ALA A 160 7.71 -6.19 -0.33
C ALA A 160 8.83 -7.04 -0.95
N ARG A 161 8.59 -8.32 -1.21
CA ARG A 161 9.54 -9.23 -1.86
C ARG A 161 9.92 -8.76 -3.26
N GLY A 162 8.97 -8.26 -4.03
CA GLY A 162 9.23 -7.66 -5.34
C GLY A 162 10.15 -6.44 -5.25
N LEU A 163 9.94 -5.56 -4.27
CA LEU A 163 10.79 -4.38 -4.04
C LEU A 163 12.19 -4.75 -3.54
N LEU A 164 12.31 -5.73 -2.64
CA LEU A 164 13.61 -6.26 -2.20
C LEU A 164 14.40 -6.89 -3.34
N GLY A 165 13.73 -7.60 -4.25
CA GLY A 165 14.35 -8.15 -5.46
C GLY A 165 14.94 -7.06 -6.35
N LYS A 166 14.17 -5.99 -6.61
CA LYS A 166 14.66 -4.83 -7.37
C LYS A 166 15.81 -4.12 -6.67
N ALA A 167 15.74 -3.98 -5.34
CA ALA A 167 16.80 -3.34 -4.56
C ALA A 167 18.12 -4.08 -4.69
N LYS A 168 18.10 -5.42 -4.65
CA LYS A 168 19.27 -6.28 -4.89
C LYS A 168 19.82 -6.11 -6.29
N GLU A 169 18.96 -6.10 -7.30
CA GLU A 169 19.36 -5.91 -8.68
C GLU A 169 20.03 -4.55 -8.89
N SER A 170 19.41 -3.48 -8.40
CA SER A 170 19.96 -2.12 -8.48
C SER A 170 21.28 -2.01 -7.73
N PHE A 171 21.39 -2.65 -6.55
CA PHE A 171 22.61 -2.70 -5.77
C PHE A 171 23.74 -3.44 -6.50
N ALA A 172 23.43 -4.58 -7.12
CA ALA A 172 24.40 -5.36 -7.90
C ALA A 172 24.93 -4.58 -9.13
N GLN A 173 24.13 -3.64 -9.64
CA GLN A 173 24.48 -2.76 -10.76
C GLN A 173 25.08 -1.41 -10.30
N GLU A 174 25.47 -1.27 -9.03
CA GLU A 174 26.04 -0.04 -8.45
C GLU A 174 25.10 1.19 -8.50
N ARG A 175 23.80 0.96 -8.74
CA ARG A 175 22.75 2.00 -8.73
C ARG A 175 22.23 2.20 -7.31
N PHE A 176 23.12 2.67 -6.42
CA PHE A 176 22.86 2.72 -4.98
C PHE A 176 21.70 3.65 -4.58
N ASP A 177 21.50 4.75 -5.30
CA ASP A 177 20.40 5.69 -5.02
C ASP A 177 19.03 5.03 -5.30
N GLU A 178 18.93 4.27 -6.40
CA GLU A 178 17.74 3.47 -6.71
C GLU A 178 17.54 2.34 -5.72
N ALA A 179 18.61 1.62 -5.37
CA ALA A 179 18.56 0.53 -4.40
C ALA A 179 18.04 1.02 -3.03
N GLN A 180 18.52 2.17 -2.58
CA GLN A 180 18.07 2.79 -1.33
C GLN A 180 16.60 3.21 -1.39
N ALA A 181 16.15 3.82 -2.48
CA ALA A 181 14.74 4.20 -2.66
C ALA A 181 13.81 2.97 -2.67
N GLN A 182 14.25 1.88 -3.31
CA GLN A 182 13.52 0.61 -3.34
C GLN A 182 13.50 -0.07 -1.97
N LEU A 183 14.59 0.00 -1.19
CA LEU A 183 14.63 -0.48 0.20
C LEU A 183 13.66 0.26 1.10
N VAL A 184 13.62 1.60 1.06
CA VAL A 184 12.66 2.41 1.83
C VAL A 184 11.23 2.01 1.48
N SER A 185 10.95 1.83 0.19
CA SER A 185 9.63 1.38 -0.28
C SER A 185 9.31 -0.04 0.22
N ALA A 186 10.30 -0.94 0.20
CA ALA A 186 10.15 -2.30 0.71
C ALA A 186 9.82 -2.29 2.22
N GLU A 187 10.54 -1.50 3.02
CA GLU A 187 10.27 -1.37 4.46
C GLU A 187 8.86 -0.87 4.75
N GLN A 188 8.37 0.11 3.98
CA GLN A 188 6.98 0.57 4.10
C GLN A 188 5.97 -0.54 3.81
N GLU A 189 6.22 -1.39 2.81
CA GLU A 189 5.38 -2.55 2.54
C GLU A 189 5.48 -3.64 3.63
N LEU A 190 6.67 -3.82 4.23
CA LEU A 190 6.83 -4.71 5.40
C LEU A 190 6.00 -4.21 6.59
N ASP A 191 6.01 -2.89 6.86
CA ASP A 191 5.25 -2.27 7.94
C ASP A 191 3.73 -2.36 7.70
N ARG A 192 3.30 -2.20 6.45
CA ARG A 192 1.90 -2.41 6.03
C ARG A 192 1.47 -3.85 6.26
N ALA A 193 2.25 -4.82 5.79
CA ALA A 193 1.96 -6.24 5.96
C ALA A 193 1.87 -6.64 7.44
N LEU A 194 2.78 -6.11 8.27
CA LEU A 194 2.72 -6.29 9.73
C LEU A 194 1.43 -5.70 10.31
N SER A 195 1.11 -4.45 9.98
CA SER A 195 -0.08 -3.76 10.48
C SER A 195 -1.38 -4.46 10.08
N GLU A 196 -1.47 -4.96 8.84
CA GLU A 196 -2.61 -5.74 8.38
C GLU A 196 -2.74 -7.06 9.13
N LYS A 197 -1.61 -7.73 9.40
CA LYS A 197 -1.61 -8.97 10.16
C LYS A 197 -2.04 -8.76 11.61
N GLU A 198 -1.53 -7.73 12.27
CA GLU A 198 -1.95 -7.33 13.61
C GLU A 198 -3.43 -6.96 13.66
N ARG A 199 -3.92 -6.24 12.65
CA ARG A 199 -5.34 -5.92 12.51
C ARG A 199 -6.19 -7.19 12.35
N GLN A 200 -5.77 -8.15 11.53
CA GLN A 200 -6.47 -9.43 11.38
C GLN A 200 -6.48 -10.22 12.70
N ALA A 201 -5.36 -10.23 13.43
CA ALA A 201 -5.25 -10.86 14.73
C ALA A 201 -6.16 -10.19 15.78
N ALA A 202 -6.23 -8.85 15.78
CA ALA A 202 -7.12 -8.11 16.65
C ALA A 202 -8.60 -8.38 16.34
N ILE A 203 -8.98 -8.42 15.05
CA ILE A 203 -10.35 -8.73 14.62
C ILE A 203 -10.71 -10.18 14.99
N SER A 204 -9.80 -11.13 14.81
CA SER A 204 -10.05 -12.54 15.15
C SER A 204 -10.14 -12.74 16.67
N ALA A 205 -9.30 -12.08 17.45
CA ALA A 205 -9.37 -12.07 18.91
C ALA A 205 -10.68 -11.44 19.41
N LEU A 206 -11.12 -10.32 18.82
CA LEU A 206 -12.41 -9.69 19.12
C LEU A 206 -13.57 -10.65 18.81
N ARG A 207 -13.54 -11.33 17.65
CA ARG A 207 -14.57 -12.29 17.24
C ARG A 207 -14.66 -13.47 18.21
N GLN A 208 -13.53 -14.09 18.54
CA GLN A 208 -13.52 -15.27 19.42
C GLN A 208 -13.85 -14.91 20.87
N GLY A 209 -13.24 -13.84 21.40
CA GLY A 209 -13.43 -13.42 22.78
C GLY A 209 -14.83 -12.88 23.07
N PHE A 210 -15.38 -12.03 22.19
CA PHE A 210 -16.69 -11.41 22.42
C PHE A 210 -17.83 -12.43 22.36
N LEU A 211 -17.85 -13.29 21.33
CA LEU A 211 -18.92 -14.29 21.19
C LEU A 211 -18.82 -15.36 22.28
N ALA A 212 -17.63 -15.91 22.55
CA ALA A 212 -17.47 -16.94 23.57
C ALA A 212 -17.81 -16.43 24.97
N ARG A 213 -17.48 -15.17 25.29
CA ARG A 213 -17.78 -14.59 26.60
C ARG A 213 -19.26 -14.22 26.77
N ASN A 214 -19.92 -13.75 25.71
CA ASN A 214 -21.28 -13.19 25.79
C ASN A 214 -22.37 -14.05 25.12
N TRP A 215 -22.09 -15.30 24.73
CA TRP A 215 -23.05 -16.13 23.99
C TRP A 215 -24.40 -16.30 24.70
N ARG A 216 -24.41 -16.41 26.04
CA ARG A 216 -25.64 -16.53 26.84
C ARG A 216 -26.48 -15.25 26.78
N GLN A 217 -25.84 -14.08 26.86
CA GLN A 217 -26.53 -12.78 26.77
C GLN A 217 -27.08 -12.56 25.36
N LEU A 218 -26.30 -12.88 24.32
CA LEU A 218 -26.75 -12.83 22.93
C LEU A 218 -27.98 -13.72 22.70
N LEU A 219 -27.98 -14.94 23.25
CA LEU A 219 -29.13 -15.84 23.17
C LEU A 219 -30.36 -15.25 23.86
N ALA A 220 -30.20 -14.67 25.06
CA ALA A 220 -31.29 -14.04 25.79
C ALA A 220 -31.89 -12.85 25.01
N VAL A 221 -31.05 -11.97 24.44
CA VAL A 221 -31.50 -10.85 23.59
C VAL A 221 -32.24 -11.35 22.36
N LEU A 222 -31.75 -12.44 21.74
CA LEU A 222 -32.39 -13.03 20.56
C LEU A 222 -33.78 -13.60 20.89
N VAL A 223 -33.95 -14.25 22.05
CA VAL A 223 -35.26 -14.71 22.53
C VAL A 223 -36.19 -13.53 22.80
N VAL A 224 -35.70 -12.47 23.45
CA VAL A 224 -36.49 -11.25 23.71
C VAL A 224 -36.94 -10.60 22.40
N LEU A 225 -36.05 -10.46 21.42
CA LEU A 225 -36.39 -9.93 20.09
C LEU A 225 -37.41 -10.82 19.36
N ALA A 226 -37.26 -12.14 19.43
CA ALA A 226 -38.20 -13.08 18.83
C ALA A 226 -39.61 -12.93 19.44
N VAL A 227 -39.73 -12.84 20.76
CA VAL A 227 -41.01 -12.62 21.44
C VAL A 227 -41.57 -11.23 21.13
N ALA A 228 -40.73 -10.19 21.17
CA ALA A 228 -41.13 -8.82 20.86
C ALA A 228 -41.65 -8.67 19.42
N SER A 229 -41.14 -9.45 18.47
CA SER A 229 -41.56 -9.42 17.05
C SER A 229 -42.99 -9.93 16.80
N ILE A 230 -43.57 -10.70 17.72
CA ILE A 230 -44.91 -11.30 17.56
C ILE A 230 -46.01 -10.22 17.53
N LEU A 231 -45.90 -9.20 18.38
CA LEU A 231 -46.88 -8.11 18.50
C LEU A 231 -46.99 -7.27 17.21
N PRO A 232 -45.91 -6.69 16.66
CA PRO A 232 -45.97 -5.94 15.41
C PRO A 232 -46.38 -6.83 14.24
N ALA A 233 -45.96 -8.09 14.19
CA ALA A 233 -46.41 -9.03 13.15
C ALA A 233 -47.94 -9.21 13.16
N ARG A 234 -48.55 -9.34 14.35
CA ARG A 234 -50.01 -9.40 14.50
C ARG A 234 -50.69 -8.10 14.07
N GLN A 235 -50.15 -6.95 14.45
CA GLN A 235 -50.70 -5.64 14.04
C GLN A 235 -50.60 -5.42 12.53
N ALA A 236 -49.46 -5.76 11.92
CA ALA A 236 -49.23 -5.68 10.49
C ALA A 236 -50.21 -6.58 9.73
N ARG A 237 -50.42 -7.83 10.18
CA ARG A 237 -51.44 -8.72 9.60
C ARG A 237 -52.84 -8.09 9.66
N LYS A 238 -53.25 -7.55 10.82
CA LYS A 238 -54.55 -6.86 10.96
C LYS A 238 -54.67 -5.67 10.00
N LEU A 239 -53.63 -4.87 9.86
CA LEU A 239 -53.60 -3.73 8.95
C LEU A 239 -53.74 -4.16 7.49
N LEU A 240 -53.00 -5.20 7.07
CA LEU A 240 -53.09 -5.77 5.74
C LEU A 240 -54.49 -6.33 5.45
N LEU A 241 -55.10 -7.05 6.39
CA LEU A 241 -56.48 -7.52 6.26
C LEU A 241 -57.48 -6.36 6.14
N ARG A 242 -57.33 -5.28 6.93
CA ARG A 242 -58.19 -4.08 6.84
C ARG A 242 -58.07 -3.40 5.48
N LYS A 243 -56.84 -3.25 4.96
CA LYS A 243 -56.60 -2.70 3.62
C LYS A 243 -57.25 -3.58 2.55
N LYS A 244 -57.10 -4.89 2.65
CA LYS A 244 -57.73 -5.87 1.75
C LYS A 244 -59.26 -5.77 1.79
N LEU A 245 -59.85 -5.66 2.98
CA LEU A 245 -61.30 -5.51 3.16
C LEU A 245 -61.81 -4.20 2.58
N LYS A 246 -61.12 -3.08 2.80
CA LYS A 246 -61.46 -1.78 2.21
C LYS A 246 -61.45 -1.86 0.67
N ARG A 247 -60.45 -2.52 0.09
CA ARG A 247 -60.38 -2.75 -1.37
C ARG A 247 -61.55 -3.58 -1.88
N MET A 248 -61.90 -4.68 -1.20
CA MET A 248 -63.05 -5.52 -1.58
C MET A 248 -64.38 -4.74 -1.51
N ASN A 249 -64.56 -3.88 -0.51
CA ASN A 249 -65.76 -3.05 -0.39
C ASN A 249 -65.87 -2.01 -1.52
N LEU A 250 -64.75 -1.37 -1.88
CA LEU A 250 -64.71 -0.45 -3.02
C LEU A 250 -65.03 -1.17 -4.33
N GLU A 251 -64.46 -2.37 -4.53
CA GLU A 251 -64.76 -3.19 -5.70
C GLU A 251 -66.24 -3.59 -5.76
N LEU A 252 -66.83 -3.98 -4.63
CA LEU A 252 -68.24 -4.33 -4.53
C LEU A 252 -69.15 -3.14 -4.89
N ALA A 253 -68.80 -1.93 -4.43
CA ALA A 253 -69.52 -0.71 -4.80
C ALA A 253 -69.43 -0.43 -6.32
N ALA A 254 -68.24 -0.58 -6.90
CA ALA A 254 -68.03 -0.41 -8.33
C ALA A 254 -68.83 -1.42 -9.18
N VAL A 255 -68.82 -2.71 -8.80
CA VAL A 255 -69.57 -3.75 -9.52
C VAL A 255 -71.08 -3.52 -9.43
N ARG A 256 -71.60 -3.05 -8.28
CA ARG A 256 -73.01 -2.66 -8.14
C ARG A 256 -73.38 -1.49 -9.05
N LYS A 257 -72.50 -0.50 -9.17
CA LYS A 257 -72.70 0.63 -10.08
C LYS A 257 -72.75 0.16 -11.54
N LEU A 258 -71.82 -0.70 -11.96
CA LEU A 258 -71.81 -1.29 -13.31
C LEU A 258 -73.08 -2.12 -13.60
N LEU A 259 -73.60 -2.84 -12.60
CA LEU A 259 -74.86 -3.56 -12.72
C LEU A 259 -76.04 -2.61 -12.96
N MET A 260 -76.11 -1.50 -12.22
CA MET A 260 -77.14 -0.46 -12.40
C MET A 260 -77.02 0.25 -13.76
N GLU A 261 -75.80 0.54 -14.21
CA GLU A 261 -75.54 1.12 -15.53
C GLU A 261 -76.01 0.17 -16.65
N ALA A 262 -75.69 -1.12 -16.56
CA ALA A 262 -76.16 -2.13 -17.51
C ALA A 262 -77.70 -2.27 -17.51
N GLN A 263 -78.35 -2.15 -16.34
CA GLN A 263 -79.82 -2.09 -16.26
C GLN A 263 -80.37 -0.84 -16.95
N GLY A 264 -79.74 0.32 -16.75
CA GLY A 264 -80.13 1.56 -17.45
C GLY A 264 -79.96 1.45 -18.98
N GLU A 265 -78.84 0.89 -19.45
CA GLU A 265 -78.56 0.65 -20.86
C GLU A 265 -79.62 -0.23 -21.54
N TYR A 266 -80.09 -1.26 -20.83
CA TYR A 266 -81.10 -2.18 -21.35
C TYR A 266 -82.52 -1.59 -21.27
N PHE A 267 -82.95 -1.14 -20.10
CA PHE A 267 -84.36 -0.76 -19.86
C PHE A 267 -84.71 0.67 -20.26
N LYS A 268 -83.75 1.61 -20.20
CA LYS A 268 -84.03 3.03 -20.48
C LYS A 268 -83.64 3.42 -21.90
N THR A 269 -82.44 3.03 -22.33
CA THR A 269 -81.88 3.50 -23.61
C THR A 269 -82.00 2.48 -24.73
N GLY A 270 -82.22 1.19 -24.43
CA GLY A 270 -82.26 0.11 -25.41
C GLY A 270 -80.93 -0.11 -26.14
N ARG A 271 -79.81 0.37 -25.59
CA ARG A 271 -78.48 0.34 -26.24
C ARG A 271 -77.87 -1.05 -26.34
N ILE A 272 -78.33 -2.00 -25.53
CA ILE A 272 -77.81 -3.37 -25.50
C ILE A 272 -78.93 -4.39 -25.69
N THR A 273 -78.62 -5.51 -26.34
CA THR A 273 -79.59 -6.60 -26.54
C THR A 273 -79.88 -7.34 -25.23
N ARG A 274 -81.01 -8.05 -25.16
CA ARG A 274 -81.43 -8.84 -24.00
C ARG A 274 -80.40 -9.90 -23.60
N GLU A 275 -79.75 -10.51 -24.59
CA GLU A 275 -78.72 -11.53 -24.36
C GLU A 275 -77.46 -10.91 -23.76
N THR A 276 -76.99 -9.79 -24.31
CA THR A 276 -75.86 -9.04 -23.76
C THR A 276 -76.12 -8.58 -22.32
N TYR A 277 -77.33 -8.07 -22.06
CA TYR A 277 -77.76 -7.69 -20.70
C TYR A 277 -77.72 -8.89 -19.75
N ARG A 278 -78.34 -10.02 -20.10
CA ARG A 278 -78.33 -11.25 -19.27
C ARG A 278 -76.92 -11.74 -18.98
N LEU A 279 -76.02 -11.67 -19.96
CA LEU A 279 -74.62 -12.05 -19.79
C LEU A 279 -73.88 -11.13 -18.81
N LYS A 280 -74.04 -9.80 -18.96
CA LYS A 280 -73.48 -8.79 -18.04
C LYS A 280 -74.05 -8.98 -16.62
N GLU A 281 -75.37 -9.10 -16.50
CA GLU A 281 -76.08 -9.28 -15.24
C GLU A 281 -75.58 -10.52 -14.48
N LYS A 282 -75.51 -11.68 -15.16
CA LYS A 282 -75.01 -12.93 -14.58
C LYS A 282 -73.57 -12.77 -14.08
N ARG A 283 -72.70 -12.15 -14.88
CA ARG A 283 -71.30 -11.89 -14.50
C ARG A 283 -71.19 -11.00 -13.26
N TYR A 284 -71.92 -9.88 -13.23
CA TYR A 284 -71.88 -8.96 -12.10
C TYR A 284 -72.48 -9.56 -10.83
N LYS A 285 -73.62 -10.27 -10.93
CA LYS A 285 -74.23 -10.98 -9.79
C LYS A 285 -73.27 -12.01 -9.19
N ASN A 286 -72.62 -12.81 -10.03
CA ASN A 286 -71.63 -13.78 -9.58
C ASN A 286 -70.46 -13.11 -8.84
N ARG A 287 -69.93 -12.00 -9.38
CA ARG A 287 -68.83 -11.26 -8.73
C ARG A 287 -69.25 -10.63 -7.42
N ILE A 288 -70.48 -10.12 -7.31
CA ILE A 288 -71.04 -9.59 -6.06
C ILE A 288 -71.10 -10.70 -5.00
N ILE A 289 -71.60 -11.88 -5.36
CA ILE A 289 -71.70 -13.03 -4.43
C ILE A 289 -70.30 -13.44 -3.94
N GLU A 290 -69.33 -13.53 -4.85
CA GLU A 290 -67.95 -13.87 -4.52
C GLU A 290 -67.31 -12.83 -3.57
N LEU A 291 -67.45 -11.54 -3.88
CA LEU A 291 -66.95 -10.45 -3.04
C LEU A 291 -67.61 -10.45 -1.67
N GLN A 292 -68.93 -10.65 -1.58
CA GLN A 292 -69.65 -10.74 -0.31
C GLN A 292 -69.15 -11.91 0.55
N LYS A 293 -68.96 -13.09 -0.06
CA LYS A 293 -68.39 -14.26 0.61
C LYS A 293 -66.99 -13.94 1.16
N ASN A 294 -66.13 -13.35 0.33
CA ASN A 294 -64.75 -13.02 0.70
C ASN A 294 -64.67 -11.92 1.78
N ILE A 295 -65.52 -10.90 1.71
CA ILE A 295 -65.65 -9.87 2.75
C ILE A 295 -66.05 -10.51 4.07
N LYS A 296 -67.07 -11.37 4.07
CA LYS A 296 -67.54 -12.06 5.28
C LYS A 296 -66.42 -12.90 5.91
N VAL A 297 -65.66 -13.65 5.10
CA VAL A 297 -64.50 -14.42 5.58
C VAL A 297 -63.41 -13.50 6.18
N ALA A 298 -63.12 -12.37 5.52
CA ALA A 298 -62.13 -11.41 6.00
C ALA A 298 -62.58 -10.70 7.30
N GLU A 299 -63.87 -10.42 7.46
CA GLU A 299 -64.46 -9.86 8.68
C GLU A 299 -64.33 -10.83 9.86
N ILE A 300 -64.66 -12.11 9.64
CA ILE A 300 -64.49 -13.18 10.62
C ILE A 300 -63.00 -13.28 11.04
N SER A 301 -62.09 -13.24 10.06
CA SER A 301 -60.64 -13.32 10.30
C SER A 301 -60.08 -12.09 11.04
N LEU A 302 -60.76 -10.94 10.98
CA LEU A 302 -60.40 -9.75 11.75
C LEU A 302 -60.92 -9.78 13.19
N GLY A 303 -61.65 -10.83 13.59
CA GLY A 303 -62.26 -10.94 14.91
C GLY A 303 -63.42 -9.97 15.11
N LYS A 304 -63.97 -9.39 14.03
CA LYS A 304 -65.29 -8.76 14.10
C LYS A 304 -66.28 -9.90 14.26
N LYS A 305 -66.63 -10.23 15.51
CA LYS A 305 -67.67 -11.21 15.83
C LYS A 305 -68.89 -10.91 14.94
N ALA A 306 -69.46 -11.97 14.36
CA ALA A 306 -70.64 -11.96 13.50
C ALA A 306 -71.93 -11.55 14.24
N GLU A 307 -71.83 -10.59 15.17
CA GLU A 307 -72.87 -10.18 16.11
C GLU A 307 -74.02 -9.44 15.39
N ASN A 308 -73.77 -8.89 14.20
CA ASN A 308 -74.81 -8.29 13.37
C ASN A 308 -75.60 -9.28 12.51
N SER A 309 -75.15 -10.54 12.32
CA SER A 309 -75.95 -11.53 11.59
C SER A 309 -76.89 -12.34 12.49
N SER A 310 -76.52 -12.58 13.75
CA SER A 310 -77.40 -13.28 14.71
C SER A 310 -78.51 -12.38 15.24
N ARG A 311 -78.26 -11.08 15.48
CA ARG A 311 -79.33 -10.13 15.87
C ARG A 311 -80.38 -9.93 14.78
N LYS A 312 -80.00 -9.90 13.50
CA LYS A 312 -80.98 -9.82 12.39
C LYS A 312 -81.78 -11.11 12.20
N ALA A 313 -81.20 -12.28 12.50
CA ALA A 313 -81.94 -13.55 12.46
C ALA A 313 -82.89 -13.72 13.67
N ALA A 314 -82.55 -13.12 14.82
CA ALA A 314 -83.41 -13.13 16.01
C ALA A 314 -84.62 -12.18 15.89
N VAL A 315 -84.47 -11.04 15.21
CA VAL A 315 -85.59 -10.10 14.99
C VAL A 315 -86.62 -10.64 13.98
N LEU A 316 -86.21 -11.49 13.03
CA LEU A 316 -87.14 -12.13 12.08
C LEU A 316 -87.94 -13.31 12.67
N ARG A 317 -87.76 -13.66 13.94
CA ARG A 317 -88.53 -14.73 14.63
C ARG A 317 -89.52 -14.20 15.67
N VAL A 318 -89.69 -12.88 15.79
CA VAL A 318 -90.61 -12.27 16.77
C VAL A 318 -91.92 -11.82 16.12
N ASP A 319 -92.03 -11.85 14.78
CA ASP A 319 -93.21 -11.40 14.03
C ASP A 319 -93.94 -12.54 13.26
N GLU A 320 -93.74 -13.80 13.64
CA GLU A 320 -94.59 -14.96 13.23
C GLU A 320 -95.29 -15.54 14.46
#